data_AF-A0A5C8NJZ6-F1
#
_entry.id   AF-A0A5C8NJZ6-F1
#
_cell.length_a   1.000
_cell.length_b   1.000
_cell.length_c   1.000
_cell.angle_alpha   90.00
_cell.angle_beta   90.00
_cell.angle_gamma   90.00
#
_symmetry.space_group_name_H-M   'P 1'
#
loop_
_entity.id
_entity.type
_entity.pdbx_description
1 polymer ?
#
loop_
_entity_poly.entity_id
_entity_poly.type
_entity_poly.pdbx_seq_one_letter_code
_entity_poly.pdbx_strand_id
1 'polypeptide(L)' 'MPASPRFLTLTDVAEVLNVSDRQAYALVRSGDLRGIQVGGRGQWRVEAVELEDYIKRQYERTEQIVAEEQLSDR' A
#
# COMPACT_ATOMS: atom_id res chain seq x y z
N MET A 1 13.94 -15.42 14.27
CA MET A 1 12.69 -14.96 13.61
C MET A 1 13.00 -14.85 12.13
N PRO A 2 12.21 -15.46 11.22
CA PRO A 2 12.46 -15.25 9.80
C PRO A 2 12.25 -13.77 9.51
N ALA A 3 13.26 -13.10 8.96
CA ALA A 3 13.11 -11.74 8.48
C ALA A 3 12.06 -11.76 7.35
N SER A 4 11.03 -10.90 7.45
CA SER A 4 10.05 -10.75 6.38
C SER A 4 10.78 -10.47 5.06
N PRO A 5 10.35 -11.07 3.94
CA PRO A 5 11.01 -10.88 2.66
C PRO A 5 11.02 -9.39 2.29
N ARG A 6 12.18 -8.91 1.82
CA ARG A 6 12.35 -7.50 1.43
C ARG A 6 11.33 -7.08 0.35
N PHE A 7 11.02 -7.99 -0.57
CA PHE A 7 10.09 -7.76 -1.66
C PHE A 7 8.87 -8.67 -1.52
N LEU A 8 7.70 -8.05 -1.54
CA LEU A 8 6.38 -8.65 -1.46
C LEU A 8 5.79 -8.82 -2.86
N THR A 9 5.05 -9.89 -3.07
CA THR A 9 4.18 -10.05 -4.24
C THR A 9 2.89 -9.24 -4.08
N LEU A 10 2.13 -9.07 -5.16
CA LEU A 10 0.81 -8.42 -5.05
C LEU A 10 -0.15 -9.21 -4.16
N THR A 11 0.00 -10.54 -4.10
CA THR A 11 -0.78 -11.41 -3.21
C THR A 11 -0.42 -11.15 -1.75
N ASP A 12 0.88 -11.09 -1.42
CA ASP A 12 1.31 -10.75 -0.05
C ASP A 12 0.81 -9.36 0.37
N VAL A 13 0.88 -8.38 -0.53
CA VAL A 13 0.34 -7.02 -0.28
C VAL A 13 -1.17 -7.05 -0.07
N ALA A 14 -1.90 -7.81 -0.88
CA ALA A 14 -3.35 -7.97 -0.78
C ALA A 14 -3.74 -8.60 0.56
N GLU A 15 -3.00 -9.61 1.02
CA GLU A 15 -3.19 -10.24 2.32
C GLU A 15 -2.94 -9.25 3.47
N VAL A 16 -1.82 -8.49 3.43
CA VAL A 16 -1.47 -7.53 4.49
C VAL A 16 -2.51 -6.41 4.60
N LEU A 17 -2.96 -5.87 3.47
CA LEU A 17 -3.98 -4.81 3.44
C LEU A 17 -5.40 -5.34 3.57
N ASN A 18 -5.59 -6.66 3.58
CA ASN A 18 -6.89 -7.33 3.56
C ASN A 18 -7.81 -6.83 2.41
N VAL A 19 -7.26 -6.80 1.20
CA VAL A 19 -7.93 -6.36 -0.04
C VAL A 19 -7.81 -7.44 -1.11
N SER A 20 -8.49 -7.27 -2.24
CA SER A 20 -8.30 -8.17 -3.39
C SER A 20 -6.97 -7.91 -4.13
N ASP A 21 -6.40 -8.94 -4.76
CA ASP A 21 -5.21 -8.82 -5.64
C ASP A 21 -5.39 -7.74 -6.72
N ARG A 22 -6.62 -7.57 -7.22
CA ARG A 22 -6.95 -6.53 -8.20
C ARG A 22 -6.82 -5.13 -7.63
N GLN A 23 -7.19 -4.92 -6.36
CA GLN A 23 -7.00 -3.65 -5.68
C GLN A 23 -5.52 -3.38 -5.41
N ALA A 24 -4.77 -4.38 -4.92
CA ALA A 24 -3.32 -4.26 -4.74
C ALA A 24 -2.62 -3.90 -6.07
N TYR A 25 -3.00 -4.58 -7.17
CA TYR A 25 -2.51 -4.22 -8.51
C TYR A 25 -2.88 -2.79 -8.92
N ALA A 26 -4.11 -2.36 -8.66
CA ALA A 26 -4.56 -1.01 -9.00
C ALA A 26 -3.74 0.07 -8.29
N LEU A 27 -3.42 -0.13 -7.00
CA LEU A 27 -2.56 0.78 -6.21
C LEU A 27 -1.15 0.90 -6.80
N VAL A 28 -0.57 -0.22 -7.23
CA VAL A 28 0.76 -0.21 -7.86
C VAL A 28 0.70 0.41 -9.26
N ARG A 29 -0.39 0.16 -10.00
CA ARG A 29 -0.57 0.66 -11.36
C ARG A 29 -0.88 2.17 -11.39
N SER A 30 -1.58 2.70 -10.40
CA SER A 30 -1.83 4.13 -10.20
C SER A 30 -0.59 4.87 -9.71
N GLY A 31 0.32 4.15 -9.04
CA GLY A 31 1.53 4.71 -8.42
C GLY A 31 1.32 5.16 -6.97
N ASP A 32 0.14 4.92 -6.39
CA ASP A 32 -0.14 5.22 -4.97
C ASP A 32 0.71 4.33 -4.05
N LEU A 33 0.90 3.07 -4.46
CA LEU A 33 1.82 2.13 -3.84
C LEU A 33 3.04 1.93 -4.75
N ARG A 34 4.24 2.20 -4.24
CA ARG A 34 5.47 2.05 -5.02
C ARG A 34 5.81 0.58 -5.19
N GLY A 35 5.94 0.16 -6.44
CA GLY A 35 6.36 -1.18 -6.80
C GLY A 35 7.20 -1.16 -8.07
N ILE A 36 8.02 -2.20 -8.23
CA ILE A 36 8.84 -2.44 -9.41
C ILE A 36 8.29 -3.63 -10.19
N GLN A 37 8.40 -3.58 -11.52
CA GLN A 37 8.15 -4.73 -12.36
C GLN A 37 9.45 -5.54 -12.46
N VAL A 38 9.40 -6.81 -12.06
CA VAL A 38 10.57 -7.70 -12.08
C VAL A 38 10.34 -8.79 -13.12
N GLY A 39 11.11 -8.77 -14.20
CA GLY A 39 11.03 -9.76 -15.26
C GLY A 39 9.90 -9.50 -16.26
N GLY A 40 9.14 -10.54 -16.61
CA GLY A 40 8.12 -10.49 -17.66
C GLY A 40 6.86 -9.69 -17.30
N ARG A 41 5.92 -9.62 -18.25
CA ARG A 41 4.65 -8.90 -18.07
C ARG A 41 3.88 -9.41 -16.85
N GLY A 42 3.54 -8.50 -15.95
CA GLY A 42 2.62 -8.77 -14.83
C GLY A 42 3.28 -9.16 -13.51
N GLN A 43 4.60 -9.31 -13.45
CA GLN A 43 5.30 -9.59 -12.20
C GLN A 43 5.68 -8.30 -11.48
N TRP A 44 4.85 -7.90 -10.52
CA TRP A 44 5.12 -6.75 -9.66
C TRP A 44 5.70 -7.19 -8.31
N ARG A 45 6.62 -6.38 -7.79
CA ARG A 45 7.19 -6.51 -6.46
C ARG A 45 7.12 -5.18 -5.73
N VAL A 46 6.66 -5.22 -4.50
CA VAL A 46 6.57 -4.06 -3.62
C VAL A 46 7.61 -4.25 -2.53
N GLU A 47 8.43 -3.24 -2.25
CA GLU A 47 9.34 -3.34 -1.11
C GLU A 47 8.54 -3.24 0.19
N ALA A 48 8.85 -4.05 1.20
CA ALA A 48 8.11 -4.05 2.46
C ALA A 48 8.05 -2.63 3.09
N VAL A 49 9.16 -1.89 3.02
CA VAL A 49 9.21 -0.50 3.52
C VAL A 49 8.28 0.45 2.76
N GLU A 50 8.08 0.24 1.46
CA GLU A 50 7.18 1.06 0.64
C GLU A 50 5.70 0.77 0.94
N LEU A 51 5.38 -0.47 1.33
CA LEU A 51 4.06 -0.83 1.83
C LEU A 51 3.79 -0.16 3.19
N GLU A 52 4.72 -0.24 4.12
CA GLU A 52 4.62 0.44 5.42
C GLU A 52 4.49 1.96 5.26
N ASP A 53 5.29 2.57 4.38
CA ASP A 53 5.21 4.00 4.09
C ASP A 53 3.86 4.37 3.45
N TYR A 54 3.29 3.50 2.61
CA TYR A 54 1.94 3.70 2.08
C TYR A 54 0.90 3.69 3.20
N ILE A 55 0.95 2.70 4.09
CA ILE A 55 0.03 2.58 5.23
C ILE A 55 0.11 3.85 6.09
N LYS A 56 1.33 4.30 6.41
CA LYS A 56 1.54 5.53 7.17
C LYS A 56 0.91 6.75 6.50
N ARG A 57 1.12 6.94 5.19
CA ARG A 57 0.49 8.04 4.43
C ARG A 57 -1.04 7.97 4.45
N GLN A 58 -1.62 6.77 4.42
CA GLN A 58 -3.07 6.60 4.50
C GLN A 58 -3.60 7.02 5.88
N TYR A 59 -2.91 6.64 6.96
CA TYR A 59 -3.27 7.10 8.32
C TYR A 59 -3.21 8.63 8.44
N GLU A 60 -2.11 9.25 8.00
CA GLU A 60 -1.95 10.72 8.04
C GLU A 60 -3.08 11.42 7.25
N ARG A 61 -3.46 10.87 6.09
CA ARG A 61 -4.58 11.40 5.30
C ARG A 61 -5.92 11.26 6.02
N THR A 62 -6.19 10.13 6.65
CA THR A 62 -7.42 9.93 7.43
C THR A 62 -7.47 10.88 8.63
N GLU A 63 -6.36 11.08 9.34
CA GLU A 63 -6.28 12.03 10.44
C GLU A 63 -6.59 13.46 10.00
N GLN A 64 -6.08 13.89 8.84
CA GLN A 64 -6.37 15.21 8.28
C GLN A 64 -7.86 15.38 7.98
N ILE A 65 -8.49 14.41 7.32
CA ILE A 65 -9.92 14.45 6.98
C ILE A 65 -10.77 14.54 8.26
N VAL A 66 -10.49 13.69 9.25
CA VAL A 66 -11.25 13.67 10.52
C VAL A 66 -11.06 14.97 11.29
N ALA A 67 -9.85 15.56 11.29
CA ALA A 67 -9.60 16.84 11.94
C ALA A 67 -10.33 18.00 11.26
N GLU A 68 -10.40 18.00 9.92
CA GLU A 68 -11.14 18.99 9.14
C GLU A 68 -12.66 18.90 9.40
N GLU A 69 -13.21 17.69 9.43
CA GLU A 69 -14.63 17.45 9.76
C GLU A 69 -14.97 17.97 11.17
N GLN A 70 -14.14 17.65 12.18
CA GLN A 70 -14.34 18.11 13.55
C GLN A 70 -14.25 19.63 13.71
N LEU A 71 -13.48 20.31 12.85
CA LEU A 71 -13.37 21.77 12.86
C LEU A 71 -14.58 22.43 12.19
N SER A 72 -15.15 21.79 11.16
CA SER A 72 -16.34 22.28 10.46
C SER A 72 -17.62 22.12 11.29
N ASP A 73 -17.68 21.13 12.17
CA ASP A 73 -18.83 20.86 13.04
C ASP A 73 -18.86 21.74 14.32
N ARG A 74 -17.88 22.63 14.52
CA ARG A 74 -17.68 23.41 15.75
C ARG A 74 -17.84 24.91 15.56
#